data_AF-A0A7W0SYW5-F1
#
_entry.id   AF-A0A7W0SYW5-F1
#
_cell.length_a   1.000
_cell.length_b   1.000
_cell.length_c   1.000
_cell.angle_alpha   90.00
_cell.angle_beta   90.00
_cell.angle_gamma   90.00
#
_symmetry.space_group_name_H-M   'P 1'
#
loop_
_entity.id
_entity.type
_entity.pdbx_description
1 polymer ?
#
loop_
_entity_poly.entity_id
_entity_poly.type
_entity_poly.pdbx_seq_one_letter_code
_entity_poly.pdbx_strand_id
1 'polypeptide(L)'
;RDPTAAALAWARDLGHAVEGDSGATVVAWAERAGRLHDATRPPERGDLLVFDRAIVDEPADLLAVVIARDERDVTEFLYLGGGVIRRGFLDASRRTVKRDAAGAIVNTFLRTGKRWPPKGTRYLAGELLVRVISNN
;
A
#
# COMPACT_ATOMS: atom_id res chain seq x y z
N ARG A 1 9.42 -14.91 -5.98
CA ARG A 1 8.15 -14.46 -6.58
C ARG A 1 8.16 -12.95 -6.57
N ASP A 2 7.78 -12.32 -7.68
CA ASP A 2 7.62 -10.87 -7.75
C ASP A 2 6.47 -10.43 -6.81
N PRO A 3 6.72 -9.56 -5.81
CA PRO A 3 5.71 -9.08 -4.89
C PRO A 3 4.50 -8.43 -5.56
N THR A 4 4.74 -7.65 -6.62
CA THR A 4 3.70 -6.91 -7.33
C THR A 4 2.79 -7.86 -8.09
N ALA A 5 3.36 -8.78 -8.87
CA ALA A 5 2.60 -9.80 -9.59
C ALA A 5 1.72 -10.66 -8.66
N ALA A 6 2.20 -11.02 -7.47
CA ALA A 6 1.42 -11.81 -6.52
C ALA A 6 0.30 -11.01 -5.86
N ALA A 7 0.52 -9.74 -5.53
CA ALA A 7 -0.54 -8.86 -5.03
C ALA A 7 -1.64 -8.65 -6.08
N LEU A 8 -1.27 -8.51 -7.36
CA LEU A 8 -2.22 -8.40 -8.47
C LEU A 8 -3.00 -9.70 -8.70
N ALA A 9 -2.35 -10.86 -8.57
CA ALA A 9 -3.05 -12.14 -8.63
C ALA A 9 -4.11 -12.24 -7.53
N TRP A 10 -3.78 -11.88 -6.28
CA TRP A 10 -4.76 -11.87 -5.21
C TRP A 10 -5.89 -10.87 -5.41
N ALA A 11 -5.59 -9.66 -5.90
CA ALA A 11 -6.63 -8.70 -6.24
C ALA A 11 -7.59 -9.31 -7.27
N ARG A 12 -7.09 -9.96 -8.32
CA ARG A 12 -7.95 -10.62 -9.33
C ARG A 12 -8.75 -11.78 -8.73
N ASP A 13 -8.14 -12.60 -7.88
CA ASP A 13 -8.83 -13.71 -7.18
C ASP A 13 -9.95 -13.20 -6.26
N LEU A 14 -9.81 -11.99 -5.73
CA LEU A 14 -10.83 -11.29 -4.93
C LEU A 14 -11.89 -10.58 -5.79
N GLY A 15 -11.83 -10.71 -7.12
CA GLY A 15 -12.79 -10.13 -8.07
C GLY A 15 -12.46 -8.72 -8.52
N HIS A 16 -11.28 -8.19 -8.21
CA HIS A 16 -10.88 -6.85 -8.63
C HIS A 16 -10.62 -6.85 -10.14
N ALA A 17 -11.34 -6.01 -10.88
CA ALA A 17 -10.99 -5.70 -12.26
C ALA A 17 -9.75 -4.80 -12.23
N VAL A 18 -8.54 -5.37 -12.35
CA VAL A 18 -7.26 -4.64 -12.35
C VAL A 18 -6.38 -5.11 -13.50
N GLU A 19 -5.98 -4.16 -14.35
CA GLU A 19 -5.03 -4.38 -15.44
C GLU A 19 -3.65 -3.81 -15.10
N GLY A 20 -2.62 -4.41 -15.69
CA GLY A 20 -1.22 -4.09 -15.43
C GLY A 20 -0.43 -5.22 -14.78
N ASP A 21 0.87 -5.01 -14.73
CA ASP A 21 1.91 -5.95 -14.30
C ASP A 21 2.91 -5.33 -13.32
N SER A 22 2.91 -4.00 -13.20
CA SER A 22 3.71 -3.20 -12.28
C SER A 22 2.83 -2.17 -11.58
N GLY A 23 3.30 -1.56 -10.48
CA GLY A 23 2.52 -0.52 -9.80
C GLY A 23 2.27 0.68 -10.71
N ALA A 24 3.24 1.07 -11.55
CA ALA A 24 3.09 2.13 -12.54
C ALA A 24 1.99 1.83 -13.58
N THR A 25 1.99 0.62 -14.17
CA THR A 25 0.98 0.26 -15.19
C THR A 25 -0.42 0.12 -14.59
N VAL A 26 -0.51 -0.31 -13.33
CA VAL A 26 -1.77 -0.37 -12.56
C VAL A 26 -2.31 1.02 -12.25
N VAL A 27 -1.46 1.98 -11.84
CA VAL A 27 -1.89 3.37 -11.62
C VAL A 27 -2.39 4.00 -12.91
N ALA A 28 -1.65 3.83 -14.02
CA ALA A 28 -2.05 4.37 -15.32
C ALA A 28 -3.37 3.77 -15.84
N TRP A 29 -3.62 2.48 -15.57
CA TRP A 29 -4.92 1.88 -15.85
C TRP A 29 -6.02 2.49 -14.96
N ALA A 30 -5.80 2.61 -13.65
CA ALA A 30 -6.80 3.14 -12.73
C ALA A 30 -7.19 4.59 -13.05
N GLU A 31 -6.22 5.41 -13.47
CA GLU A 31 -6.45 6.77 -13.96
C GLU A 31 -7.38 6.78 -15.19
N ARG A 32 -7.06 5.98 -16.22
CA ARG A 32 -7.90 5.87 -17.43
C ARG A 32 -9.29 5.31 -17.14
N ALA A 33 -9.40 4.39 -16.19
CA ALA A 33 -10.65 3.75 -15.80
C ALA A 33 -11.49 4.60 -14.83
N GLY A 34 -11.00 5.76 -14.37
CA GLY A 34 -11.69 6.58 -13.38
C GLY A 34 -11.82 5.90 -12.01
N ARG A 35 -10.88 5.02 -11.66
CA ARG A 35 -10.89 4.20 -10.43
C ARG A 35 -9.95 4.72 -9.34
N LEU A 36 -9.33 5.89 -9.54
CA LEU A 36 -8.57 6.51 -8.46
C LEU A 36 -9.52 6.89 -7.33
N HIS A 37 -9.16 6.47 -6.11
CA HIS A 37 -9.90 6.81 -4.92
C HIS A 37 -9.78 8.31 -4.65
N ASP A 38 -10.88 8.93 -4.21
CA ASP A 38 -10.89 10.32 -3.78
C ASP A 38 -9.94 10.51 -2.59
N ALA A 39 -8.95 11.39 -2.71
CA ALA A 39 -7.98 11.67 -1.66
C ALA A 39 -8.60 12.26 -0.39
N THR A 40 -9.82 12.79 -0.47
CA THR A 40 -10.58 13.32 0.67
C THR A 40 -11.31 12.24 1.46
N ARG A 41 -11.43 11.03 0.90
CA ARG A 41 -12.07 9.89 1.54
C ARG A 41 -11.02 8.92 2.10
N PRO A 42 -11.28 8.30 3.26
CA PRO A 42 -10.45 7.22 3.75
C PRO A 42 -10.63 5.96 2.88
N PRO A 43 -9.56 5.15 2.69
CA PRO A 43 -9.67 3.90 1.94
C PRO A 43 -10.71 2.94 2.52
N GLU A 44 -11.33 2.17 1.64
CA GLU A 44 -12.37 1.19 1.96
C GLU A 44 -11.83 -0.24 1.80
N ARG A 45 -12.53 -1.21 2.42
CA ARG A 45 -12.14 -2.63 2.33
C ARG A 45 -12.14 -3.07 0.86
N GLY A 46 -11.03 -3.68 0.45
CA GLY A 46 -10.78 -4.09 -0.93
C GLY A 46 -9.92 -3.09 -1.70
N ASP A 47 -9.89 -1.81 -1.34
CA ASP A 47 -9.09 -0.85 -2.09
C ASP A 47 -7.62 -1.26 -2.15
N LEU A 48 -6.99 -0.95 -3.28
CA LEU A 48 -5.57 -1.17 -3.47
C LEU A 48 -4.80 0.07 -3.06
N LEU A 49 -3.93 -0.09 -2.07
CA LEU A 49 -2.95 0.92 -1.69
C LEU A 49 -1.71 0.75 -2.57
N VAL A 50 -1.29 1.83 -3.20
CA VAL A 50 -0.08 1.89 -4.02
C VAL A 50 0.97 2.70 -3.28
N PHE A 51 2.07 2.05 -2.92
CA PHE A 51 3.19 2.69 -2.25
C PHE A 51 4.39 2.85 -3.18
N ASP A 52 5.03 4.01 -3.08
CA ASP A 52 6.27 4.32 -3.77
C ASP A 52 7.43 3.50 -3.21
N ARG A 53 8.52 3.44 -3.97
CA ARG A 53 9.77 2.95 -3.40
C ARG A 53 10.41 4.01 -2.55
N ALA A 54 10.72 3.57 -1.34
CA ALA A 54 11.76 4.13 -0.51
C ALA A 54 13.16 4.21 -1.19
N ILE A 55 13.51 3.37 -2.20
CA ILE A 55 14.94 3.15 -2.59
C ILE A 55 15.23 2.66 -4.04
N VAL A 56 14.31 2.57 -5.00
CA VAL A 56 14.70 2.17 -6.39
C VAL A 56 13.92 2.98 -7.41
N ASP A 57 14.53 3.21 -8.57
CA ASP A 57 14.15 4.18 -9.63
C ASP A 57 12.85 3.88 -10.41
N GLU A 58 11.93 3.06 -9.89
CA GLU A 58 10.60 2.94 -10.50
C GLU A 58 9.53 3.51 -9.56
N PRO A 59 8.61 4.35 -10.08
CA PRO A 59 7.49 4.86 -9.32
C PRO A 59 6.48 3.73 -9.09
N ALA A 60 6.12 3.48 -7.82
CA ALA A 60 5.14 2.49 -7.37
C ALA A 60 5.51 0.99 -7.53
N ASP A 61 5.89 0.35 -6.41
CA ASP A 61 6.36 -1.05 -6.41
C ASP A 61 5.91 -1.90 -5.24
N LEU A 62 5.04 -1.36 -4.40
CA LEU A 62 4.34 -2.18 -3.44
C LEU A 62 2.85 -1.90 -3.50
N LEU A 63 2.12 -2.97 -3.78
CA LEU A 63 0.68 -3.00 -3.68
C LEU A 63 0.29 -3.67 -2.37
N ALA A 64 -0.73 -3.12 -1.74
CA ALA A 64 -1.40 -3.72 -0.61
C ALA A 64 -2.92 -3.68 -0.80
N VAL A 65 -3.61 -4.64 -0.20
CA VAL A 65 -5.07 -4.69 -0.18
C VAL A 65 -5.55 -4.23 1.18
N VAL A 66 -6.48 -3.26 1.23
CA VAL A 66 -7.15 -2.85 2.46
C VAL A 66 -8.06 -3.98 2.94
N ILE A 67 -7.91 -4.38 4.21
CA ILE A 67 -8.71 -5.46 4.81
C ILE A 67 -9.66 -4.97 5.90
N ALA A 68 -9.32 -3.89 6.61
CA ALA A 68 -10.17 -3.31 7.64
C ALA A 68 -9.81 -1.84 7.90
N ARG A 69 -10.70 -1.14 8.60
CA ARG A 69 -10.44 0.15 9.23
C ARG A 69 -11.00 0.11 10.64
N ASP A 70 -10.26 0.66 11.59
CA ASP A 70 -10.71 0.73 12.99
C ASP A 70 -11.40 2.06 13.32
N GLU A 71 -11.91 2.18 14.55
CA GLU A 71 -12.61 3.37 15.06
C GLU A 71 -11.72 4.62 15.14
N ARG A 72 -10.41 4.47 14.96
CA ARG A 72 -9.41 5.57 14.95
C ARG A 72 -9.03 5.97 13.53
N ASP A 73 -9.76 5.45 12.53
CA ASP A 73 -9.47 5.57 11.10
C ASP A 73 -8.12 5.00 10.65
N VAL A 74 -7.53 4.10 11.44
CA VAL A 74 -6.32 3.37 11.03
C VAL A 74 -6.71 2.29 10.04
N THR A 75 -6.15 2.37 8.84
CA THR A 75 -6.36 1.40 7.76
C THR A 75 -5.44 0.19 7.97
N GLU A 76 -6.01 -1.00 8.09
CA GLU A 76 -5.29 -2.27 8.11
C GLU A 76 -5.22 -2.85 6.68
N PHE A 77 -4.03 -3.30 6.28
CA PHE A 77 -3.80 -3.81 4.93
C PHE A 77 -2.89 -5.04 4.91
N LEU A 78 -3.01 -5.84 3.86
CA LEU A 78 -2.12 -6.96 3.56
C LEU A 78 -1.20 -6.63 2.39
N TYR A 79 0.08 -6.97 2.53
CA TYR A 79 1.08 -6.78 1.48
C TYR A 79 2.08 -7.93 1.46
N LEU A 80 2.74 -8.15 0.33
CA LEU A 80 3.81 -9.13 0.20
C LEU A 80 5.17 -8.44 0.31
N GLY A 81 5.98 -8.83 1.29
CA GLY A 81 7.29 -8.22 1.52
C GLY A 81 8.33 -9.23 1.94
N GLY A 82 9.42 -9.37 1.18
CA GLY A 82 10.48 -10.35 1.46
C GLY A 82 9.99 -11.80 1.34
N GLY A 83 9.04 -12.08 0.44
CA GLY A 83 8.52 -13.43 0.18
C GLY A 83 7.46 -13.93 1.16
N VAL A 84 7.02 -13.10 2.12
CA VAL A 84 5.99 -13.46 3.10
C VAL A 84 4.83 -12.45 3.11
N ILE A 85 3.62 -12.94 3.37
CA ILE A 85 2.44 -12.10 3.60
C ILE A 85 2.62 -11.36 4.91
N ARG A 86 2.41 -10.05 4.89
CA ARG A 86 2.53 -9.18 6.04
C ARG A 86 1.27 -8.36 6.19
N ARG A 87 0.96 -8.08 7.44
CA ARG A 87 -0.03 -7.09 7.83
C ARG A 87 0.66 -5.76 8.07
N GLY A 88 0.06 -4.68 7.58
CA GLY A 88 0.46 -3.32 7.84
C GLY A 88 -0.72 -2.46 8.30
N PHE A 89 -0.38 -1.27 8.77
CA PHE A 89 -1.26 -0.26 9.33
C PHE A 89 -0.87 1.09 8.75
N LEU A 90 -1.87 1.91 8.43
CA LEU A 90 -1.72 3.23 7.83
C LEU A 90 -2.72 4.21 8.46
N ASP A 91 -2.21 5.31 8.99
CA ASP A 91 -2.97 6.51 9.34
C ASP A 91 -2.37 7.68 8.54
N ALA A 92 -3.05 8.02 7.43
CA ALA A 92 -2.60 9.06 6.51
C ALA A 92 -2.70 10.48 7.09
N SER A 93 -3.44 10.67 8.20
CA SER A 93 -3.48 11.94 8.94
C SER A 93 -2.25 12.12 9.85
N ARG A 94 -1.58 11.02 10.21
CA ARG A 94 -0.40 11.00 11.11
C ARG A 94 0.83 10.40 10.44
N ARG A 95 1.16 10.87 9.22
CA ARG A 95 2.16 10.25 8.33
C ARG A 95 3.53 10.00 8.96
N THR A 96 3.95 10.84 9.92
CA THR A 96 5.26 10.75 10.59
C THR A 96 5.23 9.99 11.93
N VAL A 97 4.06 9.53 12.37
CA VAL A 97 3.86 8.87 13.66
C VAL A 97 3.76 7.36 13.46
N LYS A 98 4.66 6.60 14.09
CA LYS A 98 4.63 5.14 14.03
C LYS A 98 3.57 4.53 14.95
N ARG A 99 3.52 5.02 16.19
CA ARG A 99 2.65 4.52 17.25
C ARG A 99 1.90 5.67 17.89
N ASP A 100 0.65 5.43 18.27
CA ASP A 100 -0.12 6.37 19.07
C ASP A 100 0.37 6.45 20.53
N ALA A 101 -0.25 7.32 21.33
CA ALA A 101 0.07 7.50 22.74
C ALA A 101 -0.18 6.24 23.60
N ALA A 102 -1.08 5.35 23.17
CA ALA A 102 -1.34 4.07 23.80
C ALA A 102 -0.34 2.97 23.34
N GLY A 103 0.57 3.30 22.44
CA GLY A 103 1.56 2.39 21.90
C GLY A 103 1.04 1.50 20.76
N ALA A 104 -0.19 1.66 20.27
CA ALA A 104 -0.68 0.90 19.12
C ALA A 104 0.02 1.35 17.83
N ILE A 105 0.29 0.41 16.91
CA ILE A 105 0.90 0.74 15.61
C ILE A 105 -0.15 1.42 14.74
N VAL A 106 0.14 2.63 14.25
CA VAL A 106 -0.72 3.35 13.32
C VAL A 106 -0.09 3.47 11.93
N ASN A 107 1.25 3.48 11.83
CA ASN A 107 1.96 3.44 10.55
C ASN A 107 3.06 2.37 10.57
N THR A 108 3.00 1.48 9.58
CA THR A 108 3.94 0.36 9.42
C THR A 108 5.15 0.77 8.61
N PHE A 109 6.33 0.28 8.99
CA PHE A 109 7.52 0.42 8.16
C PHE A 109 7.47 -0.52 6.97
N LEU A 110 7.47 0.02 5.76
CA LEU A 110 7.51 -0.79 4.55
C LEU A 110 8.96 -1.09 4.20
N ARG A 111 9.25 -2.36 3.91
CA ARG A 111 10.52 -2.81 3.33
C ARG A 111 10.22 -3.38 1.96
N THR A 112 10.74 -2.75 0.92
CA THR A 112 10.64 -3.25 -0.45
C THR A 112 12.05 -3.49 -0.99
N GLY A 113 12.24 -4.61 -1.68
CA GLY A 113 13.47 -4.93 -2.41
C GLY A 113 14.52 -5.80 -1.69
N LYS A 114 15.53 -6.20 -2.48
CA LYS A 114 16.72 -6.95 -2.05
C LYS A 114 17.89 -6.05 -1.62
N ARG A 115 17.83 -4.75 -1.97
CA ARG A 115 18.87 -3.76 -1.65
C ARG A 115 18.57 -3.15 -0.29
N TRP A 116 19.57 -3.14 0.58
CA TRP A 116 19.43 -2.57 1.90
C TRP A 116 19.48 -1.04 1.79
N PRO A 117 18.49 -0.29 2.31
CA PRO A 117 18.67 1.14 2.51
C PRO A 117 19.87 1.38 3.43
N PRO A 118 20.42 2.61 3.45
CA PRO A 118 21.38 2.98 4.49
C PRO A 118 20.92 2.51 5.87
N LYS A 119 21.87 2.09 6.70
CA LYS A 119 21.57 1.66 8.05
C LYS A 119 20.86 2.80 8.80
N GLY A 120 19.66 2.53 9.30
CA GLY A 120 18.86 3.51 10.04
C GLY A 120 17.69 4.10 9.27
N THR A 121 17.57 3.87 7.96
CA THR A 121 16.44 4.39 7.21
C THR A 121 15.14 3.71 7.62
N ARG A 122 14.12 4.52 7.89
CA ARG A 122 12.79 4.11 8.32
C ARG A 122 11.79 4.90 7.50
N TYR A 123 11.07 4.21 6.61
CA TYR A 123 9.97 4.80 5.86
C TYR A 123 8.67 4.31 6.45
N LEU A 124 7.81 5.23 6.86
CA LEU A 124 6.45 4.93 7.29
C LEU A 124 5.56 4.74 6.06
N ALA A 125 4.59 3.83 6.12
CA ALA A 125 3.65 3.57 5.04
C ALA A 125 2.98 4.86 4.55
N GLY A 126 2.58 5.76 5.47
CA GLY A 126 1.97 7.04 5.13
C GLY A 126 2.89 8.04 4.41
N GLU A 127 4.21 7.88 4.52
CA GLU A 127 5.19 8.67 3.77
C GLU A 127 5.37 8.16 2.34
N LEU A 128 5.13 6.86 2.12
CA LEU A 128 5.29 6.21 0.82
C LEU A 128 3.98 6.05 0.05
N LEU A 129 2.82 6.33 0.64
CA LEU A 129 1.54 6.16 -0.05
C LEU A 129 1.42 7.17 -1.21
N VAL A 130 1.32 6.66 -2.43
CA VAL A 130 1.22 7.48 -3.66
C VAL A 130 -0.22 7.59 -4.13
N ARG A 131 -0.92 6.45 -4.19
CA ARG A 131 -2.30 6.36 -4.69
C ARG A 131 -3.10 5.32 -3.93
N VAL A 132 -4.42 5.48 -3.99
CA VAL A 132 -5.39 4.47 -3.57
C VAL A 132 -6.30 4.24 -4.77
N ILE A 133 -6.59 2.97 -5.08
CA ILE A 133 -7.41 2.56 -6.21
C ILE A 133 -8.65 1.87 -5.67
N SER A 134 -9.81 2.37 -6.06
CA SER A 134 -11.11 1.88 -5.64
C SER A 134 -11.44 0.53 -6.28
N ASN A 135 -12.07 -0.35 -5.51
CA ASN A 135 -12.54 -1.65 -6.00
C ASN A 135 -13.83 -1.58 -6.87
N ASN A 136 -14.59 -0.48 -6.85
CA ASN A 136 -15.89 -0.35 -7.54
C ASN A 136 -15.94 -0.87 -8.98
#